data_AF-A0A7W3T2V4-F1
#
_entry.id   AF-A0A7W3T2V4-F1
#
_cell.length_a   1.000
_cell.length_b   1.000
_cell.length_c   1.000
_cell.angle_alpha   90.00
_cell.angle_beta   90.00
_cell.angle_gamma   90.00
#
_symmetry.space_group_name_H-M   'P 1'
#
loop_
_entity.id
_entity.type
_entity.pdbx_description
1 polymer ?
#
loop_
_entity_poly.entity_id
_entity_poly.type
_entity_poly.pdbx_seq_one_letter_code
_entity_poly.pdbx_strand_id
1 'polypeptide(L)'
;MTDTDPRRHLLSTRRYQWDSSGAAVSRPVGFAEEAAERRESLSHGLEDARATITGNEALVGAALLKEFAARLRHDLAQGTIAPDAEELAQVATDLADRMTKAGGLTD
;
A
#
# COMPACT_ATOMS: atom_id res chain seq x y z
N MET A 1 32.14 -6.68 7.08
CA MET A 1 30.85 -6.57 6.37
C MET A 1 29.79 -7.11 7.29
N THR A 2 28.98 -6.24 7.88
CA THR A 2 27.83 -6.63 8.71
C THR A 2 26.81 -7.28 7.80
N ASP A 3 26.65 -8.59 7.99
CA ASP A 3 25.58 -9.39 7.38
C ASP A 3 24.25 -8.72 7.74
N THR A 4 23.65 -8.08 6.74
CA THR A 4 22.46 -7.25 6.95
C THR A 4 21.30 -8.22 6.96
N ASP A 5 20.78 -8.54 8.15
CA ASP A 5 19.63 -9.43 8.30
C ASP A 5 18.49 -8.93 7.39
N PRO A 6 18.14 -9.68 6.33
CA PRO A 6 17.16 -9.24 5.34
C PRO A 6 15.77 -9.07 5.94
N ARG A 7 15.53 -9.55 7.17
CA ARG A 7 14.27 -9.40 7.91
C ARG A 7 14.21 -8.13 8.75
N ARG A 8 15.35 -7.50 9.02
CA ARG A 8 15.48 -6.33 9.90
C ARG A 8 15.06 -5.02 9.22
N HIS A 9 14.97 -5.05 7.89
CA HIS A 9 14.60 -3.94 7.01
C HIS A 9 13.25 -4.12 6.33
N LEU A 10 12.58 -5.25 6.59
CA LEU A 10 11.21 -5.40 6.18
C LEU A 10 10.36 -4.63 7.18
N LEU A 11 9.88 -3.46 6.78
CA LEU A 11 8.49 -3.07 7.11
C LEU A 11 7.53 -4.08 6.42
N SER A 12 7.73 -5.38 6.67
CA SER A 12 6.85 -6.47 6.28
C SER A 12 5.64 -6.29 7.17
N THR A 13 4.57 -5.77 6.59
CA THR A 13 3.21 -5.90 7.11
C THR A 13 2.97 -7.37 7.40
N ARG A 14 3.14 -7.78 8.66
CA ARG A 14 2.81 -9.13 9.09
C ARG A 14 1.34 -9.35 8.77
N ARG A 15 1.04 -10.36 7.96
CA ARG A 15 -0.34 -10.62 7.57
C ARG A 15 -0.94 -11.68 8.47
N TYR A 16 -2.09 -11.37 9.07
CA TYR A 16 -2.88 -12.33 9.82
C TYR A 16 -3.82 -13.06 8.85
N GLN A 17 -3.62 -14.36 8.70
CA GLN A 17 -4.52 -15.26 7.98
C GLN A 17 -5.14 -16.22 8.99
N TRP A 18 -6.37 -16.66 8.74
CA TRP A 18 -6.97 -17.74 9.54
C TRP A 18 -6.56 -19.07 8.92
N ASP A 19 -5.97 -19.97 9.70
CA ASP A 19 -5.67 -21.32 9.23
C ASP A 19 -6.93 -22.20 9.21
N SER A 20 -6.79 -23.44 8.72
CA SER A 20 -7.87 -24.43 8.67
C SER A 20 -8.43 -24.83 10.04
N SER A 21 -7.75 -24.46 11.13
CA SER A 21 -8.20 -24.65 12.52
C SER A 21 -8.90 -23.41 13.10
N GLY A 22 -8.97 -22.31 12.34
CA GLY A 22 -9.52 -21.04 12.79
C GLY A 22 -8.58 -20.24 13.70
N ALA A 23 -7.27 -20.51 13.67
CA ALA A 23 -6.27 -19.73 14.39
C ALA A 23 -5.65 -18.64 13.50
N ALA A 24 -5.41 -17.45 14.06
CA ALA A 24 -4.77 -16.35 13.35
C ALA A 24 -3.27 -16.63 13.22
N VAL A 25 -2.83 -17.02 12.02
CA VAL A 25 -1.44 -17.25 11.67
C VAL A 25 -0.85 -15.98 11.05
N SER A 26 0.28 -15.53 11.60
CA SER A 26 1.02 -14.37 11.09
C SER A 26 2.09 -14.83 10.10
N ARG A 27 1.99 -14.43 8.83
CA ARG A 27 3.01 -14.71 7.79
C ARG A 27 3.72 -13.42 7.37
N PRO A 28 5.06 -13.43 7.23
CA PRO A 28 5.77 -12.33 6.58
C PRO A 28 5.41 -12.31 5.08
N VAL A 29 5.15 -11.13 4.54
CA VAL A 29 4.89 -10.90 3.11
C VAL A 29 5.79 -9.78 2.59
N GLY A 30 6.20 -9.88 1.33
CA GLY A 30 7.01 -8.86 0.66
C GLY A 30 6.17 -7.70 0.12
N PHE A 31 6.82 -6.63 -0.32
CA PHE A 31 6.12 -5.46 -0.88
C PHE A 31 5.47 -5.78 -2.23
N ALA A 32 6.14 -6.55 -3.09
CA ALA A 32 5.56 -6.98 -4.36
C ALA A 32 4.32 -7.88 -4.17
N GLU A 33 4.35 -8.76 -3.17
CA GLU A 33 3.22 -9.64 -2.84
C GLU A 33 2.01 -8.83 -2.36
N GLU A 34 2.23 -7.88 -1.44
CA GLU A 34 1.21 -6.95 -0.99
C GLU A 34 0.69 -6.09 -2.16
N ALA A 35 1.56 -5.58 -3.01
CA ALA A 35 1.18 -4.75 -4.16
C ALA A 35 0.31 -5.52 -5.17
N ALA A 36 0.64 -6.78 -5.48
CA ALA A 36 -0.14 -7.62 -6.38
C ALA A 36 -1.58 -7.81 -5.87
N GLU A 37 -1.73 -8.10 -4.58
CA GLU A 37 -3.05 -8.25 -3.97
C GLU A 37 -3.84 -6.94 -3.90
N ARG A 38 -3.18 -5.81 -3.57
CA ARG A 38 -3.85 -4.51 -3.58
C ARG A 38 -4.35 -4.15 -4.97
N ARG A 39 -3.60 -4.46 -6.03
CA ARG A 39 -4.05 -4.26 -7.42
C ARG A 39 -5.30 -5.10 -7.72
N GLU A 40 -5.33 -6.36 -7.30
CA GLU A 40 -6.50 -7.24 -7.44
C GLU A 40 -7.72 -6.70 -6.66
N SER A 41 -7.52 -6.26 -5.41
CA SER A 41 -8.58 -5.61 -4.63
C SER A 41 -9.11 -4.34 -5.31
N LEU A 42 -8.22 -3.54 -5.91
CA LEU A 42 -8.58 -2.32 -6.64
C LEU A 42 -9.28 -2.57 -7.97
N SER A 43 -9.11 -3.74 -8.60
CA SER A 43 -9.82 -4.09 -9.85
C SER A 43 -11.27 -4.49 -9.63
N HIS A 44 -11.64 -4.88 -8.41
CA HIS A 44 -12.99 -5.35 -8.08
C HIS A 44 -13.84 -4.34 -7.28
N GLY A 45 -13.29 -3.18 -6.90
CA GLY A 45 -13.83 -2.40 -5.77
C GLY A 45 -14.45 -1.02 -6.05
N LEU A 46 -14.47 -0.51 -7.28
CA LEU A 46 -14.90 0.89 -7.52
C LEU A 46 -16.30 1.07 -8.11
N GLU A 47 -16.90 0.02 -8.68
CA GLU A 47 -18.25 0.14 -9.27
C GLU A 47 -19.35 0.25 -8.20
N ASP A 48 -19.13 -0.36 -7.02
CA ASP A 48 -20.03 -0.30 -5.85
C ASP A 48 -19.62 0.73 -4.78
N ALA A 49 -18.45 1.36 -4.89
CA ALA A 49 -17.96 2.36 -3.94
C ALA A 49 -18.64 3.74 -4.06
N ARG A 50 -19.76 3.84 -4.78
CA ARG A 50 -20.62 5.03 -4.78
C ARG A 50 -21.23 5.33 -3.39
N ALA A 51 -21.03 4.46 -2.42
CA ALA A 51 -21.39 4.69 -1.03
C ALA A 51 -20.15 4.97 -0.15
N THR A 52 -20.22 6.04 0.65
CA THR A 52 -19.51 6.25 1.94
C THR A 52 -18.19 7.02 2.00
N ILE A 53 -17.85 7.87 1.03
CA ILE A 53 -16.75 8.85 1.23
C ILE A 53 -17.13 10.20 0.62
N THR A 54 -17.07 11.25 1.43
CA THR A 54 -17.25 12.63 0.99
C THR A 54 -16.06 13.09 0.15
N GLY A 55 -16.26 14.10 -0.70
CA GLY A 55 -15.17 14.64 -1.52
C GLY A 55 -13.96 15.11 -0.69
N ASN A 56 -14.19 15.70 0.48
CA ASN A 56 -13.10 16.10 1.38
C ASN A 56 -12.32 14.90 1.94
N GLU A 57 -13.00 13.82 2.33
CA GLU A 57 -12.34 12.60 2.79
C GLU A 57 -11.52 11.95 1.67
N ALA A 58 -12.01 12.02 0.43
CA ALA A 58 -11.27 11.56 -0.73
C ALA A 58 -9.97 12.38 -0.92
N LEU A 59 -10.03 13.71 -0.80
CA LEU A 59 -8.84 14.57 -0.91
C LEU A 59 -7.84 14.36 0.23
N VAL A 60 -8.31 14.20 1.47
CA VAL A 60 -7.45 13.88 2.61
C VAL A 60 -6.76 12.53 2.41
N GLY A 61 -7.52 11.51 1.98
CA GLY A 61 -6.95 10.20 1.68
C GLY A 61 -5.91 10.25 0.56
N ALA A 62 -6.16 11.03 -0.50
CA ALA A 62 -5.18 11.25 -1.57
C ALA A 62 -3.88 11.88 -1.06
N ALA A 63 -3.96 12.90 -0.18
CA ALA A 63 -2.77 13.53 0.40
C ALA A 63 -1.95 12.55 1.26
N LEU A 64 -2.62 11.74 2.09
CA LEU A 64 -1.96 10.73 2.92
C LEU A 64 -1.27 9.64 2.08
N LEU A 65 -1.90 9.20 0.99
CA LEU A 65 -1.31 8.22 0.07
C LEU A 65 -0.09 8.78 -0.67
N LYS A 66 -0.11 10.06 -1.06
CA LYS A 66 1.06 10.72 -1.67
C LYS A 66 2.24 10.81 -0.70
N GLU A 67 1.98 11.19 0.56
CA GLU A 67 3.01 11.22 1.61
C GLU A 67 3.58 9.81 1.86
N PHE A 68 2.72 8.80 1.92
CA PHE A 68 3.15 7.42 2.09
C PHE A 68 4.03 6.94 0.94
N ALA A 69 3.65 7.21 -0.32
CA ALA A 69 4.46 6.89 -1.48
C ALA A 69 5.82 7.62 -1.45
N ALA A 70 5.84 8.91 -1.08
CA ALA A 70 7.07 9.68 -0.94
C ALA A 70 7.99 9.10 0.14
N ARG A 71 7.43 8.65 1.26
CA ARG A 71 8.20 8.02 2.34
C ARG A 71 8.81 6.69 1.91
N LEU A 72 8.05 5.84 1.21
CA LEU A 72 8.57 4.60 0.64
C LEU A 72 9.74 4.85 -0.31
N ARG A 73 9.61 5.83 -1.22
CA ARG A 73 10.69 6.18 -2.16
C ARG A 73 11.91 6.76 -1.46
N HIS A 74 11.71 7.55 -0.40
CA HIS A 74 12.80 8.07 0.42
C HIS A 74 13.58 6.92 1.09
N ASP A 75 12.88 6.02 1.77
CA ASP A 75 13.47 4.88 2.46
C ASP A 75 14.16 3.92 1.46
N LEU A 76 13.56 3.73 0.28
CA LEU A 76 14.17 3.00 -0.84
C LEU A 76 15.49 3.65 -1.29
N ALA A 77 15.51 4.97 -1.49
CA ALA A 77 16.72 5.71 -1.90
C ALA A 77 17.83 5.68 -0.84
N GLN A 78 17.46 5.54 0.44
CA GLN A 78 18.41 5.33 1.54
C GLN A 78 18.85 3.86 1.70
N GLY A 79 18.30 2.94 0.91
CA GLY A 79 18.58 1.51 1.00
C GLY A 79 18.10 0.88 2.32
N THR A 80 17.13 1.50 2.99
CA THR A 80 16.64 1.04 4.30
C THR A 80 15.52 0.01 4.19
N ILE A 81 14.91 -0.13 3.01
CA ILE A 81 13.90 -1.13 2.66
C ILE A 81 14.24 -1.81 1.33
N ALA A 82 13.53 -2.89 1.03
CA ALA A 82 13.78 -3.70 -0.16
C ALA A 82 13.39 -2.97 -1.48
N PRO A 83 14.08 -3.24 -2.61
CA PRO A 83 13.81 -2.60 -3.90
C PRO A 83 12.40 -2.78 -4.45
N ASP A 84 11.72 -3.86 -4.07
CA ASP A 84 10.35 -4.16 -4.47
C ASP A 84 9.31 -3.24 -3.80
N ALA A 85 9.73 -2.40 -2.84
CA ALA A 85 8.88 -1.37 -2.24
C ALA A 85 8.39 -0.31 -3.24
N GLU A 86 9.08 -0.10 -4.36
CA GLU A 86 8.62 0.82 -5.42
C GLU A 86 7.26 0.40 -5.97
N GLU A 87 6.98 -0.91 -6.04
CA GLU A 87 5.70 -1.40 -6.51
C GLU A 87 4.54 -0.93 -5.62
N LEU A 88 4.75 -0.91 -4.30
CA LEU A 88 3.75 -0.43 -3.35
C LEU A 88 3.62 1.09 -3.40
N ALA A 89 4.73 1.82 -3.59
CA ALA A 89 4.70 3.26 -3.78
C ALA A 89 3.90 3.66 -5.03
N GLN A 90 4.01 2.88 -6.11
CA GLN A 90 3.23 3.09 -7.31
C GLN A 90 1.74 2.83 -7.08
N VAL A 91 1.37 1.74 -6.41
CA VAL A 91 -0.05 1.45 -6.07
C VAL A 91 -0.66 2.56 -5.22
N ALA A 92 0.08 3.09 -4.24
CA ALA A 92 -0.38 4.22 -3.43
C ALA A 92 -0.57 5.49 -4.28
N THR A 93 0.33 5.75 -5.24
CA THR A 93 0.23 6.88 -6.18
C THR A 93 -1.03 6.74 -7.05
N ASP A 94 -1.25 5.57 -7.65
CA ASP A 94 -2.42 5.32 -8.51
C ASP A 94 -3.74 5.47 -7.76
N LEU A 95 -3.79 5.02 -6.50
CA LEU A 95 -4.97 5.18 -5.65
C LEU A 95 -5.19 6.65 -5.27
N ALA A 96 -4.13 7.39 -4.96
CA ALA A 96 -4.22 8.82 -4.66
C ALA A 96 -4.82 9.61 -5.84
N ASP A 97 -4.46 9.26 -7.07
CA ASP A 97 -5.00 9.90 -8.27
C ASP A 97 -6.48 9.60 -8.46
N ARG A 98 -6.91 8.35 -8.20
CA ARG A 98 -8.33 7.98 -8.22
C ARG A 98 -9.12 8.73 -7.14
N MET A 99 -8.57 8.86 -5.94
CA MET A 99 -9.20 9.61 -4.84
C MET A 99 -9.26 11.10 -5.11
N THR A 100 -8.23 11.69 -5.74
CA THR A 100 -8.23 13.09 -6.17
C THR A 100 -9.37 13.37 -7.15
N LYS A 101 -9.54 12.50 -8.14
CA LYS A 101 -10.64 12.57 -9.11
C LYS A 101 -12.01 12.41 -8.44
N ALA A 102 -12.14 11.47 -7.50
CA ALA A 102 -13.37 11.28 -6.72
C ALA A 102 -13.70 12.49 -5.84
N GLY A 103 -12.69 13.21 -5.36
CA GLY A 103 -12.83 14.45 -4.61
C GLY A 103 -13.24 15.68 -5.43
N GLY A 104 -13.38 15.54 -6.76
CA GLY A 104 -13.79 16.63 -7.65
C GLY A 104 -12.65 17.53 -8.14
N LEU A 105 -11.39 17.15 -7.87
CA LEU A 105 -10.22 17.79 -8.46
C LEU A 105 -9.83 17.00 -9.73
N THR A 106 -10.19 17.55 -10.88
CA THR A 106 -9.73 17.10 -12.20
C THR A 106 -8.91 18.22 -12.83
N ASP A 107 -7.83 17.86 -13.53
CA ASP A 107 -7.14 18.78 -14.46
C ASP A 107 -8.13 19.36 -15.50
#